data_AF-A0A1X7T8Z8-F1
#
_entry.id   AF-A0A1X7T8Z8-F1
#
_cell.length_a   1.000
_cell.length_b   1.000
_cell.length_c   1.000
_cell.angle_alpha   90.00
_cell.angle_beta   90.00
_cell.angle_gamma   90.00
#
_symmetry.space_group_name_H-M   'P 1'
#
loop_
_entity.id
_entity.type
_entity.pdbx_description
1 polymer ?
#
loop_
_entity_poly.entity_id
_entity_poly.type
_entity_poly.pdbx_seq_one_letter_code
_entity_poly.pdbx_strand_id
1 'polypeptide(L)'
;ECMEYPVTCPNKCVSTNMPRGSLTAHVNRECPLEPVDCVFSWAGCNDKPLRKDVHVHTADTKHMTLLAVACGQLKKENEQIKEENEKIIFLEEELEKLKKKFKTLENDNIVLKDHILSNAKVELPVEITRGIGAVHFECGRHMSARMMGQDIEGGYADYIVLLALHEGRLDKLNPKPPKIFAKYRGKVTPLIEDTEATYVTLPDDILNTINMGWGDVPQGVIKIPLGKYSIIGSETVTICT
;
A
#
# COMPACT_ATOMS: atom_id res chain seq x y z
N GLU A 1 37.04 56.45 -2.39
CA GLU A 1 37.63 56.71 -3.72
C GLU A 1 36.61 57.39 -4.63
N CYS A 2 37.04 58.16 -5.62
CA CYS A 2 36.16 58.85 -6.56
C CYS A 2 35.93 58.01 -7.83
N MET A 3 34.65 57.76 -8.17
CA MET A 3 34.23 56.94 -9.31
C MET A 3 34.41 57.63 -10.66
N GLU A 4 34.33 58.96 -10.69
CA GLU A 4 34.52 59.78 -11.89
C GLU A 4 35.99 60.11 -12.17
N TYR A 5 36.89 59.74 -11.24
CA TYR A 5 38.32 60.00 -11.44
C TYR A 5 38.81 59.28 -12.71
N PRO A 6 39.40 59.99 -13.69
CA PRO A 6 39.83 59.38 -14.92
C PRO A 6 41.00 58.42 -14.68
N VAL A 7 40.90 57.22 -15.24
CA VAL A 7 41.92 56.18 -15.17
C VAL A 7 42.25 55.67 -16.57
N THR A 8 43.45 55.13 -16.71
CA THR A 8 43.92 54.44 -17.91
C THR A 8 43.63 52.94 -17.81
N CYS A 9 43.40 52.30 -18.95
CA CYS A 9 43.25 50.84 -18.99
C CYS A 9 44.55 50.14 -18.58
N PRO A 10 44.52 49.14 -17.67
CA PRO A 10 45.72 48.41 -17.25
C PRO A 10 46.38 47.63 -18.40
N ASN A 11 45.58 47.19 -19.39
CA ASN A 11 46.06 46.50 -20.59
C ASN A 11 46.67 47.46 -21.63
N LYS A 12 46.74 48.77 -21.32
CA LYS A 12 47.30 49.81 -22.20
C LYS A 12 46.65 49.84 -23.58
N CYS A 13 45.34 49.64 -23.64
CA CYS A 13 44.56 49.82 -24.87
C CYS A 13 44.42 51.31 -25.22
N VAL A 14 43.74 51.62 -26.33
CA VAL A 14 43.54 53.00 -26.79
C VAL A 14 42.71 53.87 -25.83
N SER A 15 41.97 53.27 -24.90
CA SER A 15 41.15 53.98 -23.91
C SER A 15 42.02 54.45 -22.73
N THR A 16 42.43 55.71 -22.77
CA THR A 16 43.35 56.32 -21.79
C THR A 16 42.70 57.28 -20.79
N ASN A 17 41.41 57.59 -20.94
CA ASN A 17 40.73 58.60 -20.13
C ASN A 17 39.27 58.19 -19.85
N MET A 18 39.06 57.22 -18.96
CA MET A 18 37.72 56.70 -18.60
C MET A 18 37.41 56.82 -17.11
N PRO A 19 36.13 56.97 -16.72
CA PRO A 19 35.74 56.96 -15.30
C PRO A 19 36.17 55.66 -14.63
N ARG A 20 36.74 55.76 -13.42
CA ARG A 20 37.10 54.60 -12.59
C ARG A 20 35.94 53.60 -12.43
N GLY A 21 34.71 54.09 -12.30
CA GLY A 21 33.52 53.24 -12.18
C GLY A 21 33.26 52.34 -13.40
N SER A 22 33.71 52.74 -14.59
CA SER A 22 33.51 52.00 -15.85
C SER A 22 34.65 51.04 -16.19
N LEU A 23 35.78 51.10 -15.46
CA LEU A 23 37.00 50.35 -15.79
C LEU A 23 36.75 48.84 -15.85
N THR A 24 36.07 48.28 -14.85
CA THR A 24 35.80 46.84 -14.77
C THR A 24 34.91 46.36 -15.91
N ALA A 25 33.89 47.15 -16.28
CA ALA A 25 33.01 46.82 -17.39
C ALA A 25 33.79 46.83 -18.72
N HIS A 26 34.64 47.84 -18.92
CA HIS A 26 35.51 47.93 -20.09
C HIS A 26 36.42 46.71 -20.20
N VAL A 27 37.21 46.39 -19.16
CA VAL A 27 38.16 45.27 -19.19
C VAL A 27 37.43 43.96 -19.52
N ASN A 28 36.33 43.67 -18.83
CA ASN A 28 35.65 42.38 -18.94
C ASN A 28 34.85 42.19 -20.25
N ARG A 29 34.39 43.27 -20.90
CA ARG A 29 33.42 43.16 -22.01
C ARG A 29 33.88 43.80 -23.31
N GLU A 30 34.72 44.83 -23.23
CA GLU A 30 34.98 45.73 -24.37
C GLU A 30 36.45 45.79 -24.76
N CYS A 31 37.36 45.59 -23.80
CA CYS A 31 38.78 45.81 -24.02
C CYS A 31 39.31 44.85 -25.10
N PRO A 32 39.83 45.36 -26.23
CA PRO A 32 40.32 44.53 -27.33
C PRO A 32 41.60 43.78 -26.97
N LEU A 33 42.33 44.26 -25.96
CA LEU A 33 43.59 43.69 -25.46
C LEU A 33 43.39 42.85 -24.20
N GLU A 34 42.15 42.62 -23.76
CA GLU A 34 41.89 41.65 -22.69
C GLU A 34 42.05 40.23 -23.25
N PRO A 35 42.87 39.37 -22.61
CA PRO A 35 42.91 37.95 -22.91
C PRO A 35 41.56 37.29 -22.57
N VAL A 36 40.97 36.57 -23.52
CA VAL A 36 39.69 35.87 -23.33
C VAL A 36 39.86 34.38 -23.61
N ASP A 37 39.08 33.54 -22.94
CA ASP A 37 39.12 32.10 -23.19
C ASP A 37 38.65 31.78 -24.61
N CYS A 38 39.30 30.81 -25.24
CA CYS A 38 38.88 30.32 -26.55
C CYS A 38 37.47 29.70 -26.48
N VAL A 39 36.67 29.92 -27.53
CA VAL A 39 35.33 29.33 -27.70
C VAL A 39 35.34 27.80 -27.77
N PHE A 40 36.51 27.21 -28.06
CA PHE A 40 36.75 25.76 -28.08
C PHE A 40 37.42 25.24 -26.79
N SER A 41 37.35 26.00 -25.70
CA SER A 41 37.81 25.55 -24.38
C SER A 41 37.14 24.25 -23.92
N TRP A 42 35.85 24.08 -24.21
CA TRP A 42 35.12 22.83 -23.96
C TRP A 42 35.67 21.63 -24.75
N ALA A 43 36.31 21.88 -25.89
CA ALA A 43 36.97 20.85 -26.71
C ALA A 43 38.47 20.68 -26.34
N GLY A 44 38.96 21.41 -25.34
CA GLY A 44 40.33 21.27 -24.81
C GLY A 44 41.31 22.36 -25.24
N CYS A 45 40.88 23.46 -25.88
CA CYS A 45 41.76 24.58 -26.18
C CYS A 45 42.01 25.43 -24.93
N ASN A 46 43.27 25.56 -24.51
CA ASN A 46 43.66 26.33 -23.32
C ASN A 46 44.22 27.73 -23.66
N ASP A 47 44.22 28.11 -24.93
CA ASP A 47 44.75 29.39 -25.37
C ASP A 47 43.80 30.54 -24.94
N LYS A 48 44.40 31.65 -24.52
CA LYS A 48 43.70 32.89 -24.16
C LYS A 48 44.09 34.03 -25.12
N PRO A 49 43.60 34.03 -26.38
CA PRO A 49 43.91 35.10 -27.32
C PRO A 49 43.38 36.45 -26.81
N LEU A 50 43.95 37.54 -27.32
CA LEU A 50 43.36 38.87 -27.11
C LEU A 50 41.98 38.91 -27.76
N ARG A 51 41.02 39.61 -27.14
CA ARG A 51 39.64 39.72 -27.64
C ARG A 51 39.56 40.09 -29.13
N LYS A 52 40.43 41.01 -29.59
CA LYS A 52 40.50 41.40 -31.01
C LYS A 52 40.97 40.29 -31.95
N ASP A 53 41.78 39.36 -31.46
CA ASP A 53 42.46 38.31 -32.24
C ASP A 53 41.76 36.95 -32.16
N VAL A 54 40.64 36.85 -31.42
CA VAL A 54 39.87 35.60 -31.26
C VAL A 54 39.51 34.98 -32.60
N HIS A 55 39.06 35.78 -33.57
CA HIS A 55 38.67 35.29 -34.89
C HIS A 55 39.84 34.73 -35.71
N VAL A 56 41.04 35.30 -35.54
CA VAL A 56 42.27 34.81 -36.18
C VAL A 56 42.69 33.50 -35.53
N HIS A 57 42.64 33.43 -34.19
CA HIS A 57 42.93 32.23 -33.43
C HIS A 57 41.98 31.08 -33.80
N THR A 58 40.68 31.33 -33.87
CA THR A 58 39.68 30.29 -34.19
C THR A 58 39.79 29.76 -35.61
N ALA A 59 40.39 30.51 -36.54
CA ALA A 59 40.65 30.08 -37.91
C ALA A 59 41.82 29.07 -38.02
N ASP A 60 42.60 28.84 -36.95
CA ASP A 60 43.69 27.86 -36.95
C ASP A 60 43.17 26.40 -37.01
N THR A 61 43.89 25.58 -37.77
CA THR A 61 43.71 24.14 -37.96
C THR A 61 43.74 23.31 -36.66
N LYS A 62 44.33 23.85 -35.57
CA LYS A 62 44.32 23.19 -34.25
C LYS A 62 42.91 22.88 -33.75
N HIS A 63 41.97 23.80 -33.94
CA HIS A 63 40.59 23.61 -33.49
C HIS A 63 39.87 22.50 -34.26
N MET A 64 40.17 22.33 -35.55
CA MET A 64 39.60 21.23 -36.34
C MET A 64 39.98 19.86 -35.79
N THR A 65 41.21 19.71 -35.30
CA THR A 65 41.67 18.45 -34.69
C THR A 65 40.96 18.19 -33.37
N LEU A 66 40.84 19.20 -32.51
CA LEU A 66 40.12 19.09 -31.23
C LEU A 66 38.64 18.75 -31.46
N LEU A 67 38.00 19.40 -32.43
CA LEU A 67 36.62 19.12 -32.82
C LEU A 67 36.47 17.70 -33.37
N ALA A 68 37.40 17.23 -34.20
CA ALA A 68 37.34 15.86 -34.72
C ALA A 68 37.42 14.82 -33.59
N VAL A 69 38.30 15.05 -32.59
CA VAL A 69 38.40 14.19 -31.39
C VAL A 69 37.11 14.25 -30.58
N ALA A 70 36.60 15.44 -30.27
CA ALA A 70 35.38 15.62 -29.50
C ALA A 70 34.16 14.99 -30.18
N CYS A 71 34.01 15.16 -31.50
CA CYS A 71 32.96 14.54 -32.29
C CYS A 71 33.08 13.01 -32.30
N GLY A 72 34.31 12.47 -32.40
CA GLY A 72 34.55 11.03 -32.32
C GLY A 72 34.16 10.46 -30.95
N GLN A 73 34.46 11.19 -29.88
CA GLN A 73 34.10 10.78 -28.52
C GLN A 73 32.57 10.85 -28.30
N LEU A 74 31.92 11.94 -28.69
CA LEU A 74 30.47 12.11 -28.63
C LEU A 74 29.74 11.01 -29.42
N LYS A 75 30.27 10.61 -30.57
CA LYS A 75 29.70 9.50 -31.35
C LYS A 75 29.74 8.18 -30.57
N LYS A 76 30.87 7.86 -29.94
CA LYS A 76 31.01 6.64 -29.12
C LYS A 76 30.08 6.67 -27.91
N GLU A 77 29.98 7.80 -27.22
CA GLU A 77 29.08 7.96 -26.08
C GLU A 77 27.61 7.82 -26.50
N ASN A 78 27.21 8.39 -27.65
CA ASN A 78 25.87 8.19 -28.19
C ASN A 78 25.57 6.74 -28.55
N GLU A 79 26.54 6.01 -29.10
CA GLU A 79 26.40 4.57 -29.38
C GLU A 79 26.22 3.77 -28.07
N GLN A 80 27.01 4.07 -27.03
CA GLN A 80 26.89 3.45 -25.71
C GLN A 80 25.53 3.74 -25.05
N ILE A 81 25.09 5.00 -25.06
CA ILE A 81 23.78 5.40 -24.51
C ILE A 81 22.65 4.66 -25.22
N LYS A 82 22.78 4.45 -26.53
CA LYS A 82 21.78 3.68 -27.30
C LYS A 82 21.72 2.22 -26.85
N GLU A 83 22.88 1.57 -26.67
CA GLU A 83 22.94 0.20 -26.16
C GLU A 83 22.39 0.08 -24.73
N GLU A 84 22.66 1.05 -23.86
CA GLU A 84 22.13 1.10 -22.50
C GLU A 84 20.60 1.28 -22.49
N ASN A 85 20.06 2.16 -23.35
CA ASN A 85 18.62 2.34 -23.49
C ASN A 85 17.92 1.06 -23.95
N GLU A 86 18.51 0.31 -24.89
CA GLU A 86 17.97 -0.99 -25.32
C GLU A 86 17.93 -2.01 -24.17
N LYS A 87 18.96 -2.03 -23.31
CA LYS A 87 18.99 -2.88 -22.10
C LYS A 87 17.94 -2.47 -21.06
N ILE A 88 17.72 -1.17 -20.87
CA ILE A 88 16.68 -0.65 -19.95
C ILE A 88 15.30 -1.12 -20.40
N ILE A 89 14.97 -1.00 -21.69
CA ILE A 89 13.69 -1.47 -22.24
C ILE A 89 13.51 -2.97 -21.98
N PHE A 90 14.54 -3.78 -22.21
CA PHE A 90 14.48 -5.22 -21.93
C PHE A 90 14.22 -5.52 -20.44
N LEU A 91 14.90 -4.82 -19.53
CA LEU A 91 14.73 -5.01 -18.08
C LEU A 91 13.32 -4.59 -17.61
N GLU A 92 12.76 -3.53 -18.18
CA GLU A 92 11.39 -3.09 -17.88
C GLU A 92 10.35 -4.17 -18.23
N GLU A 93 10.52 -4.86 -19.37
CA GLU A 93 9.67 -5.98 -19.76
C GLU A 93 9.78 -7.16 -18.80
N GLU A 94 10.99 -7.49 -18.33
CA GLU A 94 11.21 -8.56 -17.35
C GLU A 94 10.60 -8.22 -15.99
N LEU A 95 10.74 -6.98 -15.53
CA LEU A 95 10.12 -6.51 -14.29
C LEU A 95 8.60 -6.63 -14.34
N GLU A 96 7.98 -6.31 -15.48
CA GLU A 96 6.53 -6.46 -15.65
C GLU A 96 6.08 -7.93 -15.59
N LYS A 97 6.85 -8.84 -16.21
CA LYS A 97 6.60 -10.29 -16.09
C LYS A 97 6.73 -10.77 -14.65
N LEU A 98 7.73 -10.29 -13.92
CA LEU A 98 7.96 -10.66 -12.52
C LEU A 98 6.83 -10.14 -11.61
N LYS A 99 6.38 -8.89 -11.81
CA LYS A 99 5.24 -8.32 -11.08
C LYS A 99 3.97 -9.14 -11.26
N LYS A 100 3.69 -9.60 -12.48
CA LYS A 100 2.53 -10.48 -12.76
C LYS A 100 2.64 -11.79 -11.98
N LYS A 101 3.81 -12.44 -11.99
CA LYS A 101 4.05 -13.68 -11.21
C LYS A 101 3.89 -13.46 -9.71
N PHE A 102 4.39 -12.34 -9.19
CA PHE A 102 4.25 -12.01 -7.77
C PHE A 102 2.78 -11.88 -7.36
N LYS A 103 1.96 -11.20 -8.19
CA LYS A 103 0.52 -11.07 -7.95
C LYS A 103 -0.20 -12.43 -7.95
N THR A 104 0.19 -13.36 -8.82
CA THR A 104 -0.34 -14.73 -8.81
C THR A 104 0.03 -15.45 -7.51
N LEU A 105 1.31 -15.42 -7.12
CA LEU A 105 1.78 -16.03 -5.88
C LEU A 105 1.12 -15.45 -4.62
N GLU A 106 0.82 -14.15 -4.63
CA GLU A 106 0.11 -13.50 -3.54
C GLU A 106 -1.33 -14.04 -3.42
N ASN A 107 -2.03 -14.19 -4.55
CA ASN A 107 -3.36 -14.80 -4.57
C ASN A 107 -3.33 -16.26 -4.09
N ASP A 108 -2.36 -17.05 -4.56
CA ASP A 108 -2.20 -18.45 -4.14
C ASP A 108 -1.93 -18.55 -2.64
N ASN A 109 -1.12 -17.64 -2.07
CA ASN A 109 -0.88 -17.57 -0.64
C ASN A 109 -2.14 -17.19 0.16
N ILE A 110 -3.02 -16.35 -0.38
CA ILE A 110 -4.31 -16.05 0.25
C ILE A 110 -5.18 -17.30 0.30
N VAL A 111 -5.28 -18.03 -0.82
CA VAL A 111 -6.04 -19.29 -0.92
C VAL A 111 -5.47 -20.36 0.03
N LEU A 112 -4.15 -20.50 0.08
CA LEU A 112 -3.50 -21.44 1.01
C LEU A 112 -3.73 -21.05 2.47
N LYS A 113 -3.69 -19.75 2.81
CA LYS A 113 -4.03 -19.29 4.17
C LYS A 113 -5.48 -19.60 4.51
N ASP A 114 -6.41 -19.38 3.58
CA ASP A 114 -7.81 -19.74 3.74
C ASP A 114 -7.99 -21.24 4.05
N HIS A 115 -7.36 -22.10 3.26
CA HIS A 115 -7.36 -23.56 3.47
C HIS A 115 -6.68 -24.01 4.78
N ILE A 116 -5.67 -23.29 5.26
CA ILE A 116 -5.01 -23.62 6.54
C ILE A 116 -5.86 -23.15 7.73
N LEU A 117 -6.55 -22.01 7.61
CA LEU A 117 -7.40 -21.45 8.66
C LEU A 117 -8.75 -22.19 8.79
N SER A 118 -9.29 -22.76 7.71
CA SER A 118 -10.46 -23.64 7.79
C SER A 118 -10.19 -24.87 8.67
N ASN A 119 -8.93 -25.31 8.77
CA ASN A 119 -8.54 -26.48 9.58
C ASN A 119 -8.38 -26.18 11.08
N ALA A 120 -8.57 -24.94 11.55
CA ALA A 120 -8.34 -24.55 12.96
C ALA A 120 -9.60 -24.17 13.75
N LYS A 121 -10.79 -24.16 13.14
CA LYS A 121 -12.09 -23.92 13.81
C LYS A 121 -13.10 -25.01 13.41
N VAL A 122 -14.02 -25.35 14.32
CA VAL A 122 -14.95 -26.46 14.14
C VAL A 122 -15.98 -26.13 13.05
N GLU A 123 -15.99 -26.92 11.98
CA GLU A 123 -17.03 -26.86 10.95
C GLU A 123 -18.34 -27.46 11.48
N LEU A 124 -19.47 -26.96 10.98
CA LEU A 124 -20.78 -27.55 11.30
C LEU A 124 -20.83 -29.02 10.84
N PRO A 125 -21.46 -29.92 11.63
CA PRO A 125 -22.30 -29.64 12.77
C PRO A 125 -21.53 -29.43 14.09
N VAL A 126 -22.03 -28.52 14.94
CA VAL A 126 -21.52 -28.33 16.30
C VAL A 126 -22.57 -28.67 17.35
N GLU A 127 -22.15 -29.30 18.44
CA GLU A 127 -23.01 -29.59 19.59
C GLU A 127 -22.80 -28.54 20.68
N ILE A 128 -23.92 -27.98 21.17
CA ILE A 128 -23.94 -27.05 22.30
C ILE A 128 -24.77 -27.67 23.43
N THR A 129 -24.20 -27.71 24.63
CA THR A 129 -24.82 -28.36 25.80
C THR A 129 -25.21 -27.31 26.83
N ARG A 130 -26.38 -27.48 27.47
CA ARG A 130 -26.85 -26.59 28.53
C ARG A 130 -25.82 -26.51 29.66
N GLY A 131 -25.48 -25.28 30.05
CA GLY A 131 -24.54 -25.01 31.14
C GLY A 131 -23.07 -24.95 30.72
N ILE A 132 -22.75 -25.28 29.47
CA ILE A 132 -21.42 -25.06 28.89
C ILE A 132 -21.33 -23.62 28.35
N GLY A 133 -20.10 -23.10 28.26
CA GLY A 133 -19.80 -21.83 27.61
C GLY A 133 -20.17 -21.83 26.12
N ALA A 134 -20.04 -20.66 25.49
CA ALA A 134 -20.30 -20.48 24.08
C ALA A 134 -19.32 -21.30 23.22
N VAL A 135 -19.84 -21.88 22.15
CA VAL A 135 -19.07 -22.60 21.13
C VAL A 135 -18.97 -21.72 19.90
N HIS A 136 -17.75 -21.50 19.43
CA HIS A 136 -17.47 -20.74 18.22
C HIS A 136 -17.40 -21.65 17.00
N PHE A 137 -17.96 -21.20 15.88
CA PHE A 137 -17.98 -21.90 14.60
C PHE A 137 -17.96 -20.91 13.44
N GLU A 138 -17.56 -21.39 12.26
CA GLU A 138 -17.57 -20.62 11.02
C GLU A 138 -18.63 -21.21 10.08
N CYS A 139 -19.52 -20.37 9.57
CA CYS A 139 -20.48 -20.75 8.53
C CYS A 139 -20.61 -19.61 7.52
N GLY A 140 -19.50 -19.26 6.87
CA GLY A 140 -19.41 -18.06 6.04
C GLY A 140 -19.27 -16.75 6.83
N ARG A 141 -19.64 -16.74 8.11
CA ARG A 141 -19.31 -15.69 9.10
C ARG A 141 -18.84 -16.33 10.41
N HIS A 142 -18.07 -15.58 11.19
CA HIS A 142 -17.65 -16.00 12.53
C HIS A 142 -18.80 -15.84 13.52
N MET A 143 -19.22 -16.95 14.12
CA MET A 143 -20.37 -16.99 15.02
C MET A 143 -20.05 -17.74 16.29
N SER A 144 -20.79 -17.44 17.35
CA SER A 144 -20.85 -18.28 18.55
C SER A 144 -22.28 -18.58 18.93
N ALA A 145 -22.49 -19.75 19.53
CA ALA A 145 -23.77 -20.15 20.07
C ALA A 145 -23.65 -20.70 21.49
N ARG A 146 -24.69 -20.47 22.28
CA ARG A 146 -24.79 -20.98 23.66
C ARG A 146 -26.21 -21.43 23.96
N MET A 147 -26.36 -22.62 24.55
CA MET A 147 -27.65 -23.12 25.01
C MET A 147 -27.92 -22.68 26.45
N MET A 148 -29.10 -22.12 26.68
CA MET A 148 -29.58 -21.72 28.01
C MET A 148 -30.92 -22.39 28.29
N GLY A 149 -31.20 -22.65 29.56
CA GLY A 149 -32.48 -23.20 30.01
C GLY A 149 -32.88 -22.57 31.33
N GLN A 150 -34.13 -22.09 31.41
CA GLN A 150 -34.72 -21.58 32.64
C GLN A 150 -35.68 -22.61 33.23
N ASP A 151 -35.42 -23.03 34.46
CA ASP A 151 -36.26 -23.98 35.15
C ASP A 151 -37.61 -23.31 35.51
N ILE A 152 -38.69 -24.05 35.24
CA ILE A 152 -40.08 -23.70 35.52
C ILE A 152 -40.61 -24.72 36.53
N GLU A 153 -41.64 -24.35 37.29
CA GLU A 153 -42.35 -25.26 38.17
C GLU A 153 -42.81 -26.54 37.46
N GLY A 154 -42.76 -27.66 38.19
CA GLY A 154 -43.17 -28.98 37.66
C GLY A 154 -42.10 -29.75 36.91
N GLY A 155 -40.82 -29.36 37.00
CA GLY A 155 -39.70 -30.10 36.39
C GLY A 155 -39.52 -29.86 34.90
N TYR A 156 -40.04 -28.74 34.40
CA TYR A 156 -39.87 -28.28 33.03
C TYR A 156 -38.84 -27.16 32.96
N ALA A 157 -38.24 -26.96 31.80
CA ALA A 157 -37.44 -25.78 31.52
C ALA A 157 -37.79 -25.21 30.13
N ASP A 158 -37.71 -23.88 30.01
CA ASP A 158 -37.78 -23.20 28.73
C ASP A 158 -36.38 -23.06 28.15
N TYR A 159 -36.16 -23.63 26.97
CA TYR A 159 -34.85 -23.71 26.34
C TYR A 159 -34.71 -22.68 25.23
N ILE A 160 -33.57 -22.00 25.21
CA ILE A 160 -33.21 -21.05 24.17
C ILE A 160 -31.79 -21.31 23.65
N VAL A 161 -31.58 -20.98 22.39
CA VAL A 161 -30.24 -20.80 21.81
C VAL A 161 -29.98 -19.31 21.69
N LEU A 162 -28.85 -18.89 22.23
CA LEU A 162 -28.29 -17.56 21.98
C LEU A 162 -27.27 -17.67 20.86
N LEU A 163 -27.30 -16.71 19.94
CA LEU A 163 -26.42 -16.64 18.79
C LEU A 163 -25.84 -15.23 18.68
N ALA A 164 -24.53 -15.13 18.51
CA ALA A 164 -23.83 -13.87 18.30
C ALA A 164 -22.99 -13.93 17.01
N LEU A 165 -23.00 -12.83 16.26
CA LEU A 165 -22.09 -12.60 15.15
C LEU A 165 -20.92 -11.78 15.65
N HIS A 166 -19.72 -12.15 15.24
CA HIS A 166 -18.49 -11.50 15.67
C HIS A 166 -17.82 -10.82 14.48
N GLU A 167 -16.99 -9.81 14.76
CA GLU A 167 -16.15 -9.21 13.72
C GLU A 167 -15.15 -10.27 13.22
N GLY A 168 -15.40 -10.78 12.03
CA GLY A 168 -14.58 -11.74 11.33
C GLY A 168 -13.76 -11.05 10.22
N ARG A 169 -12.57 -11.57 9.93
CA ARG A 169 -11.74 -11.02 8.83
C ARG A 169 -12.37 -11.18 7.43
N LEU A 170 -13.41 -12.00 7.30
CA LEU A 170 -14.18 -12.24 6.07
C LEU A 170 -15.41 -11.32 5.92
N ASP A 171 -15.75 -10.50 6.93
CA ASP A 171 -16.90 -9.59 6.89
C ASP A 171 -16.79 -8.55 5.75
N LYS A 172 -15.56 -8.29 5.29
CA LYS A 172 -15.26 -7.43 4.13
C LYS A 172 -15.76 -7.97 2.79
N LEU A 173 -16.13 -9.25 2.73
CA LEU A 173 -16.65 -9.92 1.52
C LEU A 173 -18.18 -9.95 1.47
N ASN A 174 -18.85 -9.42 2.49
CA ASN A 174 -20.31 -9.34 2.61
C ASN A 174 -21.05 -10.65 2.21
N PRO A 175 -20.68 -11.80 2.81
CA PRO A 175 -21.26 -13.08 2.43
C PRO A 175 -22.75 -13.14 2.80
N LYS A 176 -23.57 -13.77 1.94
CA LYS A 176 -24.99 -14.04 2.21
C LYS A 176 -25.14 -14.76 3.56
N PRO A 177 -26.20 -14.48 4.33
CA PRO A 177 -26.42 -15.16 5.60
C PRO A 177 -26.48 -16.68 5.39
N PRO A 178 -25.76 -17.45 6.22
CA PRO A 178 -25.79 -18.90 6.12
C PRO A 178 -27.16 -19.42 6.55
N LYS A 179 -27.70 -20.38 5.81
CA LYS A 179 -28.86 -21.14 6.24
C LYS A 179 -28.41 -22.15 7.29
N ILE A 180 -28.68 -21.85 8.55
CA ILE A 180 -28.32 -22.69 9.69
C ILE A 180 -29.54 -23.02 10.54
N PHE A 181 -29.54 -24.21 11.11
CA PHE A 181 -30.64 -24.79 11.87
C PHE A 181 -30.16 -25.36 13.20
N ALA A 182 -30.99 -25.26 14.23
CA ALA A 182 -30.85 -26.02 15.47
C ALA A 182 -31.75 -27.26 15.43
N LYS A 183 -31.13 -28.42 15.62
CA LYS A 183 -31.81 -29.70 15.84
C LYS A 183 -31.86 -29.98 17.34
N TYR A 184 -33.08 -30.06 17.88
CA TYR A 184 -33.30 -30.34 19.29
C TYR A 184 -34.54 -31.22 19.47
N ARG A 185 -34.39 -32.36 20.15
CA ARG A 185 -35.48 -33.33 20.41
C ARG A 185 -36.33 -33.66 19.16
N GLY A 186 -35.66 -33.85 18.02
CA GLY A 186 -36.29 -34.18 16.74
C GLY A 186 -36.95 -33.00 16.00
N LYS A 187 -36.99 -31.80 16.60
CA LYS A 187 -37.46 -30.57 15.96
C LYS A 187 -36.28 -29.85 15.30
N VAL A 188 -36.53 -29.30 14.10
CA VAL A 188 -35.59 -28.45 13.37
C VAL A 188 -36.09 -27.01 13.43
N THR A 189 -35.28 -26.10 13.93
CA THR A 189 -35.62 -24.67 14.08
C THR A 189 -34.59 -23.83 13.32
N PRO A 190 -35.00 -22.96 12.37
CA PRO A 190 -34.06 -22.06 11.69
C PRO A 190 -33.46 -21.07 12.69
N LEU A 191 -32.15 -20.80 12.58
CA LEU A 191 -31.44 -19.88 13.46
C LEU A 191 -31.29 -18.47 12.87
N ILE A 192 -31.30 -18.36 11.54
CA ILE A 192 -31.25 -17.12 10.78
C ILE A 192 -32.34 -17.18 9.72
N GLU A 193 -33.24 -16.19 9.70
CA GLU A 193 -34.19 -15.96 8.60
C GLU A 193 -33.58 -14.91 7.65
N ASP A 194 -33.87 -14.98 6.35
CA ASP A 194 -33.20 -14.26 5.23
C ASP A 194 -33.29 -12.69 5.27
N THR A 195 -33.49 -12.06 6.43
CA THR A 195 -33.61 -10.61 6.59
C THR A 195 -32.28 -9.97 7.05
N GLU A 196 -31.45 -9.55 6.09
CA GLU A 196 -30.14 -8.91 6.30
C GLU A 196 -30.14 -7.58 7.10
N ALA A 197 -31.28 -7.03 7.51
CA ALA A 197 -31.35 -5.60 7.86
C ALA A 197 -30.85 -5.20 9.26
N THR A 198 -30.44 -6.11 10.17
CA THR A 198 -30.27 -5.73 11.59
C THR A 198 -29.25 -6.53 12.42
N TYR A 199 -28.25 -7.20 11.83
CA TYR A 199 -27.24 -7.91 12.64
C TYR A 199 -26.07 -7.00 13.04
N VAL A 200 -25.83 -6.92 14.35
CA VAL A 200 -24.74 -6.15 14.97
C VAL A 200 -23.61 -7.10 15.32
N THR A 201 -22.37 -6.72 15.03
CA THR A 201 -21.18 -7.46 15.46
C THR A 201 -20.91 -7.25 16.94
N LEU A 202 -20.56 -8.32 17.65
CA LEU A 202 -20.36 -8.33 19.10
C LEU A 202 -18.99 -8.91 19.46
N PRO A 203 -18.44 -8.59 20.64
CA PRO A 203 -17.22 -9.23 21.16
C PRO A 203 -17.33 -10.76 21.23
N ASP A 204 -16.22 -11.47 21.03
CA ASP A 204 -16.17 -12.93 20.99
C ASP A 204 -16.70 -13.58 22.27
N ASP A 205 -16.47 -12.97 23.43
CA ASP A 205 -16.83 -13.50 24.74
C ASP A 205 -18.25 -13.12 25.20
N ILE A 206 -19.01 -12.35 24.41
CA ILE A 206 -20.28 -11.75 24.82
C ILE A 206 -21.28 -12.77 25.38
N LEU A 207 -21.39 -13.94 24.75
CA LEU A 207 -22.34 -14.97 25.17
C LEU A 207 -21.96 -15.62 26.51
N ASN A 208 -20.67 -15.62 26.88
CA ASN A 208 -20.20 -16.15 28.17
C ASN A 208 -20.50 -15.19 29.33
N THR A 209 -20.66 -13.89 29.05
CA THR A 209 -21.00 -12.88 30.07
C THR A 209 -22.47 -12.95 30.52
N ILE A 210 -23.33 -13.66 29.79
CA ILE A 210 -24.76 -13.75 30.07
C ILE A 210 -25.01 -14.78 31.18
N ASN A 211 -25.64 -14.32 32.27
CA ASN A 211 -26.02 -15.15 33.41
C ASN A 211 -27.36 -15.88 33.18
N MET A 212 -27.56 -17.00 33.90
CA MET A 212 -28.70 -17.93 33.76
C MET A 212 -30.10 -17.33 34.06
N GLY A 213 -30.18 -16.10 34.55
CA GLY A 213 -31.41 -15.46 35.07
C GLY A 213 -32.16 -14.54 34.11
N TRP A 214 -31.90 -14.58 32.80
CA TRP A 214 -32.54 -13.71 31.78
C TRP A 214 -32.48 -12.18 32.05
N GLY A 215 -31.64 -11.72 32.97
CA GLY A 215 -31.37 -10.30 33.18
C GLY A 215 -30.43 -9.80 32.08
N ASP A 216 -30.98 -8.97 31.19
CA ASP A 216 -30.29 -8.18 30.15
C ASP A 216 -29.39 -8.98 29.18
N VAL A 217 -30.03 -9.65 28.22
CA VAL A 217 -29.30 -10.09 27.02
C VAL A 217 -28.91 -8.85 26.21
N PRO A 218 -27.61 -8.66 25.90
CA PRO A 218 -27.12 -7.50 25.17
C PRO A 218 -27.83 -7.30 23.82
N GLN A 219 -28.02 -6.03 23.44
CA GLN A 219 -28.55 -5.68 22.13
C GLN A 219 -27.66 -6.27 21.02
N GLY A 220 -28.27 -6.95 20.04
CA GLY A 220 -27.56 -7.61 18.94
C GLY A 220 -27.41 -9.13 19.09
N VAL A 221 -27.58 -9.69 20.31
CA VAL A 221 -27.63 -11.14 20.51
C VAL A 221 -28.99 -11.67 20.04
N ILE A 222 -28.97 -12.67 19.17
CA ILE A 222 -30.17 -13.30 18.63
C ILE A 222 -30.64 -14.38 19.62
N LYS A 223 -31.94 -14.38 19.93
CA LYS A 223 -32.58 -15.36 20.82
C LYS A 223 -33.51 -16.26 20.02
N ILE A 224 -33.24 -17.55 20.04
CA ILE A 224 -34.08 -18.54 19.36
C ILE A 224 -34.74 -19.45 20.40
N PRO A 225 -36.07 -19.38 20.60
CA PRO A 225 -36.77 -20.29 21.50
C PRO A 225 -36.86 -21.69 20.90
N LEU A 226 -36.39 -22.68 21.65
CA LEU A 226 -36.54 -24.10 21.30
C LEU A 226 -37.85 -24.67 21.86
N GLY A 227 -38.35 -24.08 22.95
CA GLY A 227 -39.61 -24.42 23.60
C GLY A 227 -39.44 -25.00 25.00
N LYS A 228 -40.59 -25.34 25.61
CA LYS A 228 -40.68 -25.87 26.97
C LYS A 228 -40.64 -27.39 26.96
N TYR A 229 -39.69 -27.97 27.70
CA TYR A 229 -39.52 -29.42 27.79
C TYR A 229 -39.21 -29.86 29.22
N SER A 230 -39.52 -31.11 29.55
CA SER A 230 -39.10 -31.72 30.82
C SER A 230 -37.58 -31.74 30.93
N ILE A 231 -37.03 -31.47 32.11
CA ILE A 231 -35.60 -31.49 32.38
C ILE A 231 -35.14 -32.96 32.45
N ILE A 232 -34.35 -33.42 31.47
CA ILE A 232 -33.85 -34.80 31.43
C ILE A 232 -32.34 -34.77 31.26
N GLY A 233 -31.60 -34.87 32.37
CA GLY A 233 -30.14 -34.97 32.34
C GLY A 233 -29.47 -33.76 31.66
N SER A 234 -28.44 -34.03 30.87
CA SER A 234 -27.72 -33.01 30.10
C SER A 234 -28.39 -32.81 28.74
N GLU A 235 -28.91 -31.62 28.49
CA GLU A 235 -29.58 -31.27 27.23
C GLU A 235 -28.57 -30.70 26.24
N THR A 236 -28.59 -31.22 25.00
CA THR A 236 -27.69 -30.82 23.93
C THR A 236 -28.48 -30.50 22.66
N VAL A 237 -28.04 -29.46 21.95
CA VAL A 237 -28.59 -29.01 20.67
C VAL A 237 -27.49 -29.13 19.62
N THR A 238 -27.83 -29.65 18.43
CA THR A 238 -26.92 -29.71 17.31
C THR A 238 -27.23 -28.56 16.34
N ILE A 239 -26.24 -27.71 16.07
CA ILE A 239 -26.32 -26.69 15.03
C ILE A 239 -25.76 -27.30 13.74
N CYS A 240 -26.47 -27.17 12.62
CA CYS A 240 -26.02 -27.64 11.32
C CYS A 240 -26.50 -26.71 10.19
N THR A 241 -25.90 -26.85 9.01
CA THR A 241 -26.44 -26.32 7.75
C THR A 241 -27.52 -27.22 7.16
#